data_AF-A0A7C1TDV2-F1
#
_entry.id   AF-A0A7C1TDV2-F1
#
_cell.length_a   1.000
_cell.length_b   1.000
_cell.length_c   1.000
_cell.angle_alpha   90.00
_cell.angle_beta   90.00
_cell.angle_gamma   90.00
#
_symmetry.space_group_name_H-M   'P 1'
#
loop_
_entity.id
_entity.type
_entity.pdbx_description
1 polymer ?
#
loop_
_entity_poly.entity_id
_entity_poly.type
_entity_poly.pdbx_seq_one_letter_code
_entity_poly.pdbx_strand_id
1 'polypeptide(L)'
;MELSHWLMLAIFILGGASLIGFFKTKTEGFGRFTTSTLLVILVVTISGLLYAGGKLEGQVMANVLFAVFGFAGGLFTSKNGN
;
A
#
# COMPACT_ATOMS: atom_id res chain seq x y z
N MET A 1 -6.28 23.61 11.98
CA MET A 1 -6.19 22.68 10.84
C MET A 1 -6.59 21.31 11.39
N GLU A 2 -7.72 20.78 10.94
CA GLU A 2 -8.34 19.55 11.47
C GLU A 2 -7.40 18.34 11.39
N LEU A 3 -7.46 17.44 12.39
CA LEU A 3 -6.62 16.24 12.48
C LEU A 3 -6.76 15.33 11.24
N SER A 4 -7.95 15.30 10.64
CA SER A 4 -8.26 14.56 9.40
C SER A 4 -7.44 15.05 8.20
N HIS A 5 -7.23 16.37 8.08
CA HIS A 5 -6.44 16.95 7.00
C HIS A 5 -4.96 16.62 7.15
N TRP A 6 -4.45 16.65 8.38
CA TRP A 6 -3.08 16.23 8.68
C TRP A 6 -2.86 14.74 8.41
N LEU A 7 -3.81 13.88 8.79
CA LEU A 7 -3.75 12.45 8.51
C LEU A 7 -3.74 12.18 7.00
N MET A 8 -4.65 12.82 6.26
CA MET A 8 -4.74 12.66 4.81
C MET A 8 -3.47 13.14 4.11
N LEU A 9 -2.91 14.26 4.54
CA LEU A 9 -1.66 14.81 4.02
C LEU A 9 -0.46 13.91 4.33
N ALA A 10 -0.39 13.34 5.53
CA ALA A 10 0.64 12.37 5.90
C ALA A 10 0.56 11.10 5.04
N ILE A 11 -0.63 10.55 4.82
CA ILE A 11 -0.84 9.37 3.97
C ILE A 11 -0.47 9.68 2.51
N PHE A 12 -0.87 10.86 2.02
CA PHE A 12 -0.53 11.29 0.65
C PHE A 12 0.99 11.41 0.46
N ILE A 13 1.69 12.07 1.39
CA ILE A 13 3.16 12.22 1.33
C ILE A 13 3.85 10.87 1.43
N LEU A 14 3.44 10.01 2.37
CA LEU A 14 4.02 8.67 2.54
C LEU A 14 3.79 7.78 1.31
N GLY A 15 2.57 7.76 0.77
CA GLY A 15 2.22 7.02 -0.43
C GLY A 15 2.98 7.54 -1.65
N GLY A 16 3.02 8.87 -1.85
CA GLY A 16 3.76 9.51 -2.92
C GLY A 16 5.26 9.26 -2.84
N ALA A 17 5.86 9.40 -1.66
CA ALA A 17 7.27 9.10 -1.43
C ALA A 17 7.59 7.62 -1.67
N SER A 18 6.68 6.70 -1.27
CA SER A 18 6.82 5.27 -1.53
C SER A 18 6.76 4.94 -3.02
N LEU A 19 5.88 5.60 -3.78
CA LEU A 19 5.83 5.46 -5.24
C LEU A 19 7.11 5.97 -5.89
N ILE A 20 7.59 7.16 -5.51
CA ILE A 20 8.85 7.70 -6.01
C ILE A 20 10.01 6.74 -5.69
N GLY A 21 10.08 6.26 -4.44
CA GLY A 21 11.06 5.27 -4.00
C GLY A 21 11.00 4.01 -4.86
N PHE A 22 9.82 3.45 -5.05
CA PHE A 22 9.58 2.28 -5.88
C PHE A 22 10.06 2.48 -7.33
N PHE A 23 9.72 3.59 -7.98
CA PHE A 23 10.13 3.84 -9.36
C PHE A 23 11.64 4.12 -9.50
N LYS A 24 12.30 4.65 -8.45
CA LYS A 24 13.76 4.85 -8.45
C LYS A 24 14.54 3.58 -8.12
N THR A 25 13.98 2.67 -7.32
CA THR A 25 14.66 1.44 -6.88
C THR A 25 14.30 0.21 -7.70
N LYS A 26 13.22 0.25 -8.50
CA LYS A 26 12.87 -0.86 -9.38
C LYS A 26 14.02 -1.14 -10.35
N THR A 27 14.39 -2.40 -10.46
CA THR A 27 15.29 -2.90 -11.51
C THR A 27 14.58 -2.85 -12.87
N GLU A 28 15.33 -2.85 -13.97
CA GLU A 28 14.75 -2.90 -15.32
C GLU A 28 13.95 -4.21 -15.51
N GLY A 29 12.69 -4.07 -15.91
CA GLY A 29 11.73 -5.17 -16.00
C GLY A 29 10.72 -5.24 -14.84
N PHE A 30 9.46 -5.55 -15.16
CA PHE A 30 8.43 -5.84 -14.16
C PHE A 30 8.51 -7.33 -13.78
N GLY A 31 9.36 -7.66 -12.81
CA GLY A 31 9.34 -8.98 -12.19
C GLY A 31 8.04 -9.21 -11.41
N ARG A 32 7.73 -10.48 -11.09
CA ARG A 32 6.51 -10.86 -10.34
C ARG A 32 6.34 -10.08 -9.03
N PHE A 33 7.45 -9.79 -8.36
CA PHE A 33 7.45 -9.04 -7.10
C PHE A 33 7.29 -7.54 -7.32
N THR A 34 7.83 -6.98 -8.40
CA THR A 34 7.70 -5.56 -8.76
C THR A 34 6.24 -5.15 -8.89
N THR A 35 5.45 -5.90 -9.67
CA THR A 35 4.01 -5.62 -9.84
C THR A 35 3.25 -5.78 -8.51
N SER A 36 3.57 -6.83 -7.75
CA SER A 36 2.90 -7.13 -6.49
C SER A 36 3.17 -6.06 -5.42
N THR A 37 4.42 -5.60 -5.30
CA THR A 37 4.79 -4.49 -4.40
C THR A 37 4.12 -3.18 -4.82
N LEU A 38 4.03 -2.88 -6.13
CA LEU A 38 3.30 -1.72 -6.62
C LEU A 38 1.82 -1.76 -6.20
N LEU A 39 1.17 -2.93 -6.37
CA LEU A 39 -0.22 -3.11 -5.96
C LEU A 39 -0.41 -2.91 -4.46
N VAL A 40 0.50 -3.41 -3.62
CA VAL A 40 0.47 -3.18 -2.17
C VAL A 40 0.55 -1.69 -1.85
N ILE A 41 1.51 -0.97 -2.44
CA ILE A 41 1.69 0.47 -2.23
C ILE A 41 0.41 1.23 -2.61
N LEU A 42 -0.17 0.90 -3.77
CA LEU A 42 -1.39 1.56 -4.25
C LEU A 42 -2.60 1.25 -3.36
N VAL A 43 -2.83 -0.02 -3.02
CA VAL A 43 -3.98 -0.45 -2.21
C VAL A 43 -3.94 0.22 -0.83
N VAL A 44 -2.79 0.21 -0.15
CA VAL A 44 -2.64 0.83 1.19
C VAL A 44 -2.78 2.35 1.13
N THR A 45 -2.22 2.99 0.09
CA THR A 45 -2.30 4.45 -0.06
C THR A 45 -3.74 4.89 -0.31
N ILE A 46 -4.43 4.24 -1.26
CA ILE A 46 -5.81 4.60 -1.62
C ILE A 46 -6.77 4.29 -0.48
N SER A 47 -6.67 3.12 0.15
CA SER A 47 -7.52 2.77 1.29
C SER A 47 -7.27 3.68 2.48
N GLY A 48 -6.01 4.04 2.74
CA GLY A 48 -5.65 5.02 3.77
C GLY A 48 -6.26 6.41 3.52
N LEU A 49 -6.21 6.90 2.27
CA LEU A 49 -6.83 8.19 1.91
C LEU A 49 -8.36 8.15 2.06
N LEU A 50 -8.99 7.05 1.64
CA LEU A 50 -10.44 6.85 1.80
C LEU A 50 -10.83 6.75 3.28
N TYR A 51 -10.03 6.09 4.10
CA TYR A 51 -10.22 6.01 5.55
C TYR A 51 -10.09 7.40 6.20
N ALA A 52 -9.03 8.14 5.89
CA ALA A 52 -8.82 9.50 6.41
C ALA A 52 -9.91 10.49 5.95
N GLY A 53 -10.51 10.26 4.77
CA GLY A 53 -11.66 11.00 4.26
C GLY A 53 -13.02 10.55 4.80
N GLY A 54 -13.06 9.60 5.73
CA GLY A 54 -14.30 9.06 6.31
C GLY A 54 -15.15 8.26 5.34
N LYS A 55 -14.59 7.80 4.22
CA LYS A 55 -15.27 6.97 3.20
C LYS A 55 -15.16 5.48 3.49
N LEU A 56 -14.21 5.08 4.31
CA LEU A 56 -14.06 3.71 4.79
C LEU A 56 -14.17 3.67 6.32
N GLU A 57 -14.95 2.73 6.84
CA GLU A 57 -14.98 2.43 8.26
C GLU A 57 -13.71 1.69 8.70
N GLY A 58 -13.37 1.82 9.99
CA GLY A 58 -12.20 1.17 10.57
C GLY A 58 -12.20 -0.35 10.43
N GLN A 59 -13.37 -1.00 10.51
CA GLN A 59 -13.46 -2.45 10.33
C GLN A 59 -13.14 -2.87 8.89
N VAL A 60 -13.60 -2.11 7.89
CA VAL A 60 -13.26 -2.37 6.48
C VAL A 60 -11.78 -2.12 6.24
N MET A 61 -11.22 -1.06 6.82
CA MET A 61 -9.78 -0.77 6.72
C MET A 61 -8.94 -1.90 7.34
N ALA A 62 -9.35 -2.44 8.49
CA ALA A 62 -8.68 -3.58 9.11
C ALA A 62 -8.67 -4.82 8.20
N ASN A 63 -9.78 -5.10 7.52
CA ASN A 63 -9.86 -6.21 6.55
C ASN A 63 -8.92 -5.99 5.36
N VAL A 64 -8.82 -4.75 4.85
CA VAL A 64 -7.89 -4.40 3.77
C VAL A 64 -6.45 -4.63 4.22
N LEU A 65 -6.07 -4.16 5.42
CA LEU A 65 -4.73 -4.37 5.97
C LEU A 65 -4.42 -5.85 6.16
N PHE A 66 -5.38 -6.64 6.65
CA PHE A 66 -5.23 -8.08 6.81
C PHE A 66 -4.98 -8.78 5.46
N ALA A 67 -5.76 -8.42 4.43
CA ALA A 67 -5.57 -8.95 3.09
C ALA A 67 -4.20 -8.57 2.49
N VAL A 68 -3.77 -7.31 2.68
CA VAL A 68 -2.46 -6.83 2.22
C VAL A 68 -1.31 -7.55 2.94
N PHE A 69 -1.39 -7.74 4.26
CA PHE A 69 -0.37 -8.47 5.00
C PHE A 69 -0.34 -9.95 4.61
N GLY A 70 -1.49 -10.58 4.39
CA GLY A 70 -1.56 -11.95 3.87
C GLY A 70 -0.95 -12.07 2.47
N PHE A 71 -1.26 -11.12 1.58
CA PHE A 71 -0.69 -11.05 0.24
C PHE A 71 0.83 -10.85 0.28
N ALA A 72 1.31 -9.86 1.05
CA ALA A 72 2.73 -9.60 1.23
C ALA A 72 3.46 -10.81 1.85
N GLY A 73 2.86 -11.44 2.86
CA GLY A 73 3.35 -12.69 3.45
C GLY A 73 3.49 -13.79 2.41
N GLY A 74 2.47 -13.99 1.55
CA GLY A 74 2.51 -14.94 0.44
C GLY A 74 3.61 -14.66 -0.59
N LEU A 75 3.93 -13.38 -0.84
CA LEU A 75 5.07 -13.02 -1.70
C LEU A 75 6.41 -13.46 -1.10
N PHE A 76 6.62 -13.25 0.21
CA PHE A 76 7.88 -13.60 0.88
C PHE A 76 8.02 -15.10 1.17
N THR A 77 6.91 -15.80 1.41
CA THR A 77 6.89 -17.24 1.72
C THR A 77 6.77 -18.13 0.49
N SER A 78 6.59 -17.55 -0.71
CA SER A 78 6.75 -18.26 -1.99
C SER A 78 8.23 -18.62 -2.23
N LYS A 79 8.72 -19.54 -1.39
CA LYS A 79 10.00 -20.22 -1.51
C LYS A 79 9.75 -21.41 -2.45
N ASN A 80 10.30 -21.33 -3.67
CA ASN A 80 10.35 -22.41 -4.67
C ASN A 80 9.06 -23.24 -4.84
N GLY A 81 8.18 -22.83 -5.75
CA GLY A 81 7.06 -23.66 -6.18
C GLY A 81 6.47 -23.13 -7.48
N ASN A 82 6.90 -23.74 -8.59
CA ASN A 82 6.68 -23.44 -10.01
C ASN A 82 7.51 -22.30 -10.60
#